data_AF-A0A967XVF3-F1
#
_entry.id   AF-A0A967XVF3-F1
#
_cell.length_a   1.000
_cell.length_b   1.000
_cell.length_c   1.000
_cell.angle_alpha   90.00
_cell.angle_beta   90.00
_cell.angle_gamma   90.00
#
_symmetry.space_group_name_H-M   'P 1'
#
loop_
_entity.id
_entity.type
_entity.pdbx_description
1 polymer ?
#
loop_
_entity_poly.entity_id
_entity_poly.type
_entity_poly.pdbx_seq_one_letter_code
_entity_poly.pdbx_strand_id
1 'polypeptide(L)' 'MKVGYKQLVADAESRVKRISAEEAVEELSPDVLFVDLRDIRELKREGKIPGAFHCPRGLLEFWIDPE' A
#
# COMPACT_ATOMS: atom_id res chain seq x y z
N MET A 1 -4.17 -17.02 22.92
CA MET A 1 -3.19 -17.44 21.89
C MET A 1 -2.57 -16.19 21.29
N LYS A 2 -1.24 -16.13 21.07
CA LYS A 2 -0.62 -15.02 20.34
C LYS A 2 -0.88 -15.22 18.85
N VAL A 3 -1.45 -14.21 18.19
CA VAL A 3 -1.59 -14.20 16.73
C VAL A 3 -0.26 -13.75 16.13
N GLY A 4 0.30 -14.54 15.22
CA GLY A 4 1.55 -14.21 14.52
C GLY A 4 1.31 -13.37 13.25
N TYR A 5 2.34 -12.69 12.75
CA TYR A 5 2.21 -11.82 11.57
C TYR A 5 1.65 -12.54 10.34
N LYS A 6 1.99 -13.82 10.14
CA LYS A 6 1.48 -14.62 9.00
C LYS A 6 -0.04 -14.72 9.01
N GLN A 7 -0.62 -14.91 10.19
CA GLN A 7 -2.06 -15.01 10.35
C GLN A 7 -2.74 -13.64 10.18
N LEU A 8 -2.10 -12.56 10.65
CA LEU A 8 -2.58 -11.19 10.40
C LEU A 8 -2.58 -10.84 8.91
N VAL A 9 -1.52 -11.22 8.18
CA VAL A 9 -1.43 -11.00 6.72
C VAL A 9 -2.50 -11.81 6.00
N ALA A 10 -2.67 -13.09 6.32
CA ALA A 10 -3.68 -13.93 5.70
C ALA A 10 -5.12 -13.41 5.95
N ASP A 11 -5.41 -12.96 7.17
CA ASP A 11 -6.71 -12.34 7.48
C ASP A 11 -6.91 -11.05 6.69
N ALA A 12 -5.90 -10.18 6.59
CA ALA A 12 -5.98 -8.98 5.76
C ALA A 12 -6.20 -9.30 4.28
N GLU A 13 -5.44 -10.24 3.71
CA GLU A 13 -5.58 -10.68 2.32
C GLU A 13 -6.95 -11.30 2.02
N SER A 14 -7.63 -11.87 3.01
CA SER A 14 -9.00 -12.40 2.85
C SER A 14 -10.07 -11.31 2.79
N ARG A 15 -9.75 -10.08 3.24
CA ARG A 15 -10.69 -8.95 3.33
C ARG A 15 -10.50 -7.91 2.24
N VAL A 16 -9.37 -7.94 1.54
CA VAL A 16 -9.03 -6.97 0.50
C VAL A 16 -8.80 -7.66 -0.84
N LYS A 17 -9.13 -6.99 -1.94
CA LYS A 17 -8.80 -7.47 -3.27
C LYS A 17 -7.29 -7.30 -3.48
N ARG A 18 -6.59 -8.41 -3.72
CA ARG A 18 -5.22 -8.42 -4.22
C ARG A 18 -5.26 -8.42 -5.75
N ILE A 19 -4.45 -7.58 -6.36
CA ILE A 19 -4.25 -7.51 -7.81
C ILE A 19 -2.79 -7.82 -8.17
N SER A 20 -2.55 -8.29 -9.39
CA SER A 20 -1.21 -8.47 -9.93
C SER A 20 -0.58 -7.12 -10.32
N ALA A 21 0.72 -7.13 -10.63
CA ALA A 21 1.39 -5.93 -11.10
C ALA A 21 0.88 -5.50 -12.48
N GLU A 22 0.54 -6.46 -13.34
CA GLU A 22 -0.03 -6.23 -14.67
C GLU A 22 -1.41 -5.59 -14.57
N GLU A 23 -2.30 -6.15 -13.74
CA GLU A 23 -3.62 -5.56 -13.45
C GLU A 23 -3.49 -4.14 -12.88
N ALA A 24 -2.53 -3.92 -11.97
CA ALA A 24 -2.29 -2.59 -11.41
C ALA A 24 -1.83 -1.57 -12.46
N VAL A 25 -1.09 -1.99 -13.49
CA VAL A 25 -0.71 -1.10 -14.60
C VAL A 25 -1.93 -0.70 -15.44
N GLU A 26 -2.88 -1.61 -15.64
CA GLU A 26 -4.12 -1.33 -16.36
C GLU A 26 -5.03 -0.34 -15.63
N GLU A 27 -4.97 -0.32 -14.29
CA GLU A 27 -5.72 0.60 -13.43
C GLU A 27 -5.12 2.03 -13.37
N LEU A 28 -3.99 2.29 -14.04
CA LEU A 28 -3.37 3.62 -14.09
C LEU A 28 -4.28 4.61 -14.84
N SER A 29 -5.09 5.33 -14.06
CA SER A 29 -6.02 6.34 -14.53
C SER A 29 -6.11 7.49 -13.53
N PRO A 30 -6.61 8.68 -13.94
CA PRO A 30 -6.78 9.81 -13.04
C PRO A 30 -7.74 9.56 -11.86
N ASP A 31 -8.62 8.55 -11.98
CA ASP A 31 -9.61 8.21 -10.96
C ASP A 31 -9.06 7.23 -9.89
N VAL A 32 -7.83 6.73 -10.08
CA VAL A 32 -7.17 5.78 -9.17
C VAL A 32 -5.97 6.42 -8.50
N LEU A 33 -5.92 6.36 -7.17
CA LEU A 33 -4.77 6.81 -6.39
C LEU A 33 -3.89 5.64 -5.95
N PHE A 34 -2.67 5.59 -6.50
CA PHE A 34 -1.64 4.70 -5.98
C PHE A 34 -1.03 5.29 -4.71
N VAL A 35 -1.07 4.53 -3.61
CA VAL A 35 -0.46 4.91 -2.34
C VAL A 35 0.73 4.00 -2.04
N ASP A 36 1.93 4.58 -2.03
CA ASP A 36 3.17 3.86 -1.69
C ASP A 36 3.41 3.95 -0.17
N LEU A 37 3.35 2.80 0.50
CA LEU A 37 3.47 2.67 1.96
C LEU A 37 4.90 2.39 2.45
N ARG A 38 5.88 2.29 1.54
CA ARG A 38 7.27 1.94 1.85
C ARG A 38 8.01 3.05 2.60
N ASP A 39 9.15 2.70 3.19
CA ASP A 39 10.04 3.69 3.79
C ASP A 39 10.64 4.62 2.73
N ILE A 40 10.83 5.90 3.07
CA ILE A 40 11.39 6.90 2.13
C ILE A 40 12.76 6.50 1.56
N ARG A 41 13.54 5.69 2.29
CA ARG A 41 14.85 5.19 1.84
C ARG A 41 14.71 4.19 0.69
N GLU A 42 13.64 3.40 0.67
CA GLU A 42 13.34 2.46 -0.43
C GLU A 42 12.97 3.24 -1.69
N LEU A 43 12.10 4.25 -1.56
CA LEU A 43 11.71 5.12 -2.67
C LEU A 43 12.89 5.84 -3.31
N LYS A 44 13.84 6.32 -2.50
CA LYS A 44 15.05 6.99 -3.01
C LYS A 44 15.97 6.05 -3.79
N ARG A 45 15.97 4.76 -3.48
CA ARG A 45 16.83 3.75 -4.13
C ARG A 45 16.19 3.16 -5.38
N GLU A 46 14.90 2.86 -5.32
CA GLU A 46 14.19 2.05 -6.32
C GLU A 46 13.24 2.87 -7.19
N GLY A 47 13.01 4.14 -6.83
CA GLY A 47 11.95 4.94 -7.41
C GLY A 47 10.57 4.51 -6.91
N LYS A 48 9.54 5.02 -7.58
CA LYS A 48 8.13 4.74 -7.28
C LYS A 48 7.30 4.74 -8.55
N ILE A 49 6.08 4.21 -8.46
CA ILE A 49 5.08 4.30 -9.53
C ILE A 49 4.83 5.79 -9.83
N PRO A 50 4.87 6.22 -11.11
CA PRO A 50 4.57 7.61 -11.48
C PRO A 50 3.21 8.06 -10.94
N GLY A 51 3.14 9.26 -10.38
CA GLY A 51 1.92 9.80 -9.80
C GLY A 51 1.52 9.23 -8.43
N ALA A 52 2.21 8.19 -7.92
CA ALA A 52 1.87 7.63 -6.61
C ALA A 52 2.12 8.63 -5.47
N PHE A 53 1.14 8.70 -4.56
CA PHE A 53 1.23 9.42 -3.30
C PHE A 53 2.03 8.58 -2.29
N HIS A 54 2.99 9.19 -1.59
CA HIS A 54 3.80 8.48 -0.60
C HIS A 54 3.29 8.78 0.80
N CYS A 55 2.98 7.73 1.56
CA CYS A 55 2.58 7.81 2.96
C CYS A 55 3.10 6.56 3.69
N PRO A 56 4.16 6.65 4.51
CA PRO A 56 4.70 5.48 5.22
C PRO A 56 3.61 4.75 6.03
N ARG A 57 3.60 3.41 6.00
CA ARG A 57 2.54 2.61 6.64
C ARG A 57 2.20 3.01 8.07
N GLY A 58 3.19 3.34 8.91
CA GLY A 58 2.95 3.70 10.32
C GLY A 58 2.36 5.10 10.54
N LEU A 59 2.19 5.88 9.49
CA LEU A 59 1.56 7.21 9.52
C LEU A 59 0.23 7.23 8.76
N LEU A 60 -0.18 6.11 8.16
CA LEU A 60 -1.29 6.05 7.22
C LEU A 60 -2.60 6.49 7.87
N GLU A 61 -2.90 5.90 9.02
CA GLU A 61 -4.11 6.17 9.79
C GLU A 61 -4.16 7.66 10.18
N PHE A 62 -3.06 8.21 10.69
CA PHE A 62 -3.01 9.61 11.13
C PHE A 62 -3.08 10.63 9.99
N TRP A 63 -2.74 10.25 8.76
CA TRP A 63 -2.72 11.17 7.62
C TRP A 63 -4.00 11.12 6.80
N ILE A 64 -4.59 9.94 6.65
CA ILE A 64 -5.75 9.72 5.78
C ILE A 64 -7.05 9.72 6.59
N ASP A 65 -7.03 9.23 7.83
CA ASP A 65 -8.21 9.11 8.69
C ASP A 65 -7.88 9.56 10.13
N PRO A 66 -7.67 10.88 10.35
CA PRO A 66 -7.20 11.41 11.63
C PRO A 66 -8.25 11.40 12.76
N GLU A 67 -9.49 10.97 12.50
CA GLU A 67 -10.62 10.96 13.46
C GLU A 67 -10.87 9.59 14.11
#